data_AF-A0A7V4M6I6-F1
#
_entry.id   AF-A0A7V4M6I6-F1
#
_cell.length_a   1.000
_cell.length_b   1.000
_cell.length_c   1.000
_cell.angle_alpha   90.00
_cell.angle_beta   90.00
_cell.angle_gamma   90.00
#
_symmetry.space_group_name_H-M   'P 1'
#
loop_
_entity.id
_entity.type
_entity.pdbx_description
1 polymer ?
#
loop_
_entity_poly.entity_id
_entity_poly.type
_entity_poly.pdbx_seq_one_letter_code
_entity_poly.pdbx_strand_id
1 'polypeptide(L)' 'MKKRRLSEKRFETRLARLIERRIERAGSSATTFRHAGMLTMHRGLVVTLPSGQEFQLTIVGSTRY' A
#
# COMPACT_ATOMS: atom_id res chain seq x y z
N MET A 1 -14.14 -14.51 -14.70
CA MET A 1 -12.83 -13.89 -14.33
C MET A 1 -12.90 -12.45 -13.82
N LYS A 2 -13.68 -11.53 -14.44
CA LYS A 2 -13.78 -10.11 -14.00
C LYS A 2 -14.13 -9.90 -12.51
N LYS A 3 -15.04 -10.72 -11.95
CA LYS A 3 -15.45 -10.63 -10.52
C LYS A 3 -14.30 -10.87 -9.54
N ARG A 4 -13.38 -11.79 -9.85
CA ARG A 4 -12.23 -12.16 -9.01
C ARG A 4 -11.17 -11.04 -8.97
N ARG A 5 -10.88 -10.43 -10.13
CA ARG A 5 -10.04 -9.22 -10.21
C ARG A 5 -10.60 -8.04 -9.41
N LEU A 6 -11.92 -7.85 -9.44
CA LEU A 6 -12.59 -6.81 -8.65
C LEU A 6 -12.49 -7.08 -7.14
N SER A 7 -12.59 -8.34 -6.69
CA SER A 7 -12.39 -8.68 -5.28
C SER A 7 -10.94 -8.49 -4.83
N GLU A 8 -9.96 -8.86 -5.67
CA GLU A 8 -8.53 -8.66 -5.39
C GLU A 8 -8.20 -7.16 -5.25
N LYS A 9 -8.63 -6.32 -6.20
CA LYS A 9 -8.42 -4.87 -6.12
C LYS A 9 -9.08 -4.24 -4.88
N ARG A 10 -10.25 -4.73 -4.47
CA ARG A 10 -10.92 -4.30 -3.23
C ARG A 10 -10.15 -4.73 -1.99
N PHE A 11 -9.63 -5.95 -1.99
CA PHE A 11 -8.79 -6.46 -0.91
C PHE A 11 -7.51 -5.65 -0.75
N GLU A 12 -6.76 -5.41 -1.84
CA GLU A 12 -5.54 -4.59 -1.81
C GLU A 12 -5.82 -3.17 -1.29
N THR A 13 -6.95 -2.58 -1.67
CA THR A 13 -7.36 -1.25 -1.18
C THR A 13 -7.61 -1.26 0.32
N ARG A 14 -8.30 -2.29 0.82
CA ARG A 14 -8.57 -2.43 2.26
C ARG A 14 -7.28 -2.70 3.04
N LEU A 15 -6.40 -3.53 2.49
CA LEU A 15 -5.09 -3.83 3.08
C LEU A 15 -4.22 -2.58 3.18
N ALA A 16 -4.10 -1.80 2.10
CA ALA A 16 -3.35 -0.54 2.11
C ALA A 16 -3.85 0.42 3.20
N ARG A 17 -5.17 0.62 3.32
CA ARG A 17 -5.77 1.45 4.37
C ARG A 17 -5.52 0.93 5.78
N LEU A 18 -5.49 -0.40 5.95
CA LEU A 18 -5.23 -1.01 7.25
C LEU A 18 -3.78 -0.79 7.67
N ILE A 19 -2.84 -0.96 6.73
CA ILE A 19 -1.42 -0.73 6.95
C ILE A 19 -1.15 0.76 7.23
N GLU A 20 -1.70 1.67 6.43
CA GLU A 20 -1.61 3.13 6.60
C GLU A 20 -2.02 3.54 8.03
N ARG A 21 -3.23 3.15 8.47
CA ARG A 21 -3.70 3.43 9.85
C ARG A 21 -2.79 2.84 10.93
N ARG A 22 -2.18 1.68 10.67
CA ARG A 22 -1.30 1.02 11.65
C ARG A 22 0.03 1.78 11.77
N ILE A 23 0.54 2.29 10.65
CA ILE A 23 1.75 3.10 10.58
C ILE A 23 1.52 4.45 11.28
N GLU A 24 0.41 5.13 10.99
CA GLU A 24 0.02 6.37 11.66
C GLU A 24 -0.06 6.21 13.18
N ARG A 25 -0.66 5.11 13.64
CA ARG A 25 -0.72 4.77 15.07
C ARG A 25 0.64 4.47 15.70
N ALA A 26 1.63 4.08 14.91
CA ALA A 26 3.01 3.88 15.37
C ALA A 26 3.82 5.20 15.37
N GLY A 27 3.18 6.34 15.07
CA GLY A 27 3.82 7.66 15.04
C GLY A 27 4.57 7.96 13.74
N SER A 28 4.49 7.07 12.76
CA SER A 28 5.09 7.28 11.42
C SER A 28 4.04 7.85 10.47
N SER A 29 4.45 8.56 9.43
CA SER A 29 3.52 9.00 8.37
C SER A 29 3.51 8.01 7.21
N ALA A 30 2.36 7.89 6.55
CA ALA A 30 2.21 7.08 5.35
C ALA A 30 1.44 7.86 4.29
N THR A 31 1.79 7.65 3.02
CA THR A 31 1.03 8.13 1.87
C THR A 31 0.95 7.06 0.81
N THR A 32 -0.17 6.97 0.11
CA THR A 32 -0.32 6.00 -0.99
C THR A 32 0.58 6.37 -2.17
N PHE A 33 1.06 5.38 -2.92
CA PHE A 33 1.82 5.61 -4.17
C PHE A 33 1.10 6.56 -5.13
N ARG A 34 -0.23 6.48 -5.19
CA ARG A 34 -1.06 7.41 -5.99
C ARG A 34 -0.90 8.86 -5.52
N HIS A 35 -0.98 9.11 -4.21
CA HIS A 35 -0.86 10.45 -3.66
C HIS A 35 0.58 10.98 -3.71
N ALA A 36 1.56 10.08 -3.63
CA ALA A 36 2.98 10.39 -3.84
C ALA A 36 3.36 10.61 -5.32
N GLY A 37 2.41 10.50 -6.27
CA GLY A 37 2.69 10.67 -7.69
C GLY A 37 3.56 9.57 -8.32
N MET A 38 3.66 8.41 -7.68
CA MET A 38 4.48 7.31 -8.18
C MET A 38 3.83 6.63 -9.38
N LEU A 39 4.62 6.45 -10.46
CA LEU A 39 4.22 5.74 -11.66
C LEU A 39 4.44 4.24 -11.50
N THR A 40 3.41 3.52 -11.04
CA THR A 40 3.48 2.07 -10.82
C THR A 40 2.15 1.38 -11.03
N MET A 41 2.21 0.12 -11.44
CA MET A 41 1.04 -0.76 -11.59
C MET A 41 0.62 -1.40 -10.27
N HIS A 42 1.49 -1.35 -9.26
CA HIS A 42 1.24 -1.93 -7.95
C HIS A 42 0.62 -0.91 -7.00
N ARG A 43 -0.18 -1.40 -6.05
CA ARG A 43 -0.58 -0.58 -4.91
C ARG A 43 0.50 -0.62 -3.85
N GLY A 44 0.65 0.47 -3.12
CA GLY A 44 1.60 0.54 -2.04
C GLY A 44 1.56 1.86 -1.30
N LEU A 45 2.47 1.97 -0.34
CA LEU A 45 2.62 3.10 0.57
C LEU A 45 4.08 3.54 0.57
N VAL A 46 4.30 4.85 0.54
CA VAL A 46 5.54 5.46 1.00
C VAL A 46 5.37 5.72 2.49
N VAL A 47 6.33 5.29 3.29
CA VAL A 47 6.30 5.39 4.74
C VAL A 47 7.50 6.21 5.19
N THR A 48 7.25 7.23 6.00
CA THR A 48 8.30 8.05 6.59
C THR A 48 8.27 7.84 8.10
N LEU A 49 9.39 7.33 8.63
CA LEU A 49 9.58 7.13 10.06
C LEU A 49 9.86 8.47 10.76
N PRO A 50 9.64 8.58 12.08
CA PRO A 50 10.01 9.77 12.86
C PRO A 50 11.49 10.13 12.76
N SER A 51 12.35 9.16 12.48
CA SER A 51 13.79 9.35 12.25
C SER A 51 14.12 10.02 10.92
N GLY A 52 13.12 10.26 10.05
CA GLY A 52 13.30 10.78 8.69
C GLY A 52 13.64 9.70 7.66
N GLN A 53 13.76 8.44 8.06
CA GLN A 53 13.97 7.32 7.13
C GLN A 53 12.70 7.04 6.34
N GLU A 54 12.86 6.78 5.04
CA GLU A 54 11.75 6.44 4.15
C GLU A 54 11.87 5.02 3.61
N PHE A 55 10.75 4.31 3.54
CA PHE A 55 10.67 3.02 2.86
C PHE A 55 9.37 2.87 2.07
N GLN A 56 9.39 1.96 1.11
CA GLN A 56 8.26 1.69 0.24
C GLN A 56 7.71 0.30 0.55
N LEU A 57 6.40 0.23 0.77
CA LEU A 57 5.69 -1.02 0.97
C LEU A 57 4.80 -1.28 -0.25
N THR A 58 5.14 -2.32 -1.01
CA THR A 58 4.41 -2.70 -2.23
C THR A 58 3.53 -3.91 -1.96
N ILE A 59 2.25 -3.82 -2.32
CA ILE A 59 1.29 -4.92 -2.26
C ILE A 59 1.30 -5.61 -3.63
N VAL A 60 1.80 -6.83 -3.65
CA VAL A 60 1.85 -7.68 -4.85
C VAL A 60 0.92 -8.88 -4.68
N GLY A 61 0.22 -9.24 -5.76
CA GLY A 61 -0.55 -10.48 -5.80
C GLY A 61 0.41 -11.68 -5.85
N SER A 62 0.14 -12.71 -5.04
CA SER A 62 0.89 -13.97 -5.12
C SER A 62 0.63 -14.64 -6.46
N THR A 63 1.63 -14.68 -7.35
CA THR A 63 1.65 -15.63 -8.47
C THR A 63 2.09 -16.98 -7.93
N ARG A 64 1.13 -17.90 -7.72
CA ARG A 64 1.48 -19.33 -7.66
C ARG A 64 1.88 -19.73 -9.08
N TYR A 65 3.15 -20.05 -9.27
CA TYR A 65 3.61 -20.82 -10.42
C TYR A 65 3.14 -22.27 -10.28
#